data_AF-A0A1S2MDD6-F1
#
_entry.id   AF-A0A1S2MDD6-F1
#
_cell.length_a   1.000
_cell.length_b   1.000
_cell.length_c   1.000
_cell.angle_alpha   90.00
_cell.angle_beta   90.00
_cell.angle_gamma   90.00
#
_symmetry.space_group_name_H-M   'P 1'
#
loop_
_entity.id
_entity.type
_entity.pdbx_description
1 polymer ?
#
loop_
_entity_poly.entity_id
_entity_poly.type
_entity_poly.pdbx_seq_one_letter_code
_entity_poly.pdbx_strand_id
1 'polypeptide(L)'
;MIEFVKDTFLVLGRIFTIIPLLLFITLFMGKRAIGELPIFDFLIIVILGAVVGADIADPDIKHFPTAIAIISIGIFQRIIANWKISNRKVGRLLTFEPTVVIQNGKFLNKNLKRIRYSIDNVLQMLREKNVFDITEVETAIIEPNGALSVLKKTQKHPVTLEDMNILKATSTISFPIIIEGTMYSSVLKDLNLDETWLQQQLVHQGVSDIKKVFFASINRKNQLHISLKDENNITVPPIKH
;
A
#
# COMPACT_ATOMS: atom_id res chain seq x y z
N MET A 1 28.67 -2.62 35.73
CA MET A 1 27.38 -1.91 35.93
C MET A 1 27.37 -0.56 35.24
N ILE A 2 28.39 0.30 35.43
CA ILE A 2 28.45 1.65 34.82
C ILE A 2 28.57 1.60 33.28
N GLU A 3 29.42 0.71 32.73
CA GLU A 3 29.54 0.54 31.27
C GLU A 3 28.23 0.07 30.63
N PHE A 4 27.60 -0.95 31.21
CA PHE A 4 26.28 -1.43 30.78
C PHE A 4 25.22 -0.31 30.75
N VAL A 5 25.18 0.53 31.79
CA VAL A 5 24.24 1.67 31.85
C VAL A 5 24.57 2.70 30.77
N LYS A 6 25.85 3.02 30.58
CA LYS A 6 26.31 3.96 29.54
C LYS A 6 25.95 3.47 28.14
N ASP A 7 26.20 2.20 27.84
CA ASP A 7 25.90 1.60 26.54
C ASP A 7 24.38 1.58 26.30
N THR A 8 23.60 1.28 27.33
CA THR A 8 22.13 1.34 27.26
C THR A 8 21.63 2.74 26.91
N PHE A 9 22.15 3.78 27.58
CA PHE A 9 21.78 5.17 27.27
C PHE A 9 22.23 5.60 25.87
N LEU A 10 23.41 5.14 25.43
CA LEU A 10 23.92 5.40 24.09
C LEU A 10 23.03 4.77 23.03
N VAL A 11 22.63 3.50 23.21
CA VAL A 11 21.70 2.80 22.30
C VAL A 11 20.35 3.51 22.25
N LEU A 12 19.77 3.90 23.40
CA LEU A 12 18.53 4.67 23.43
C LEU A 12 18.67 5.99 22.67
N GLY A 13 19.76 6.72 22.89
CA GLY A 13 20.06 7.95 22.15
C GLY A 13 20.09 7.73 20.63
N ARG A 14 20.76 6.66 20.17
CA ARG A 14 20.81 6.29 18.74
C ARG A 14 19.44 5.97 18.16
N ILE A 15 18.57 5.27 18.91
CA ILE A 15 17.20 4.98 18.47
C ILE A 15 16.43 6.29 18.22
N PHE A 16 16.53 7.25 19.15
CA PHE A 16 15.84 8.54 19.03
C PHE A 16 16.39 9.44 17.92
N THR A 17 17.62 9.23 17.46
CA THR A 17 18.20 10.01 16.34
C THR A 17 18.03 9.31 14.99
N ILE A 18 18.28 7.99 14.92
CA ILE A 18 18.40 7.28 13.65
C ILE A 18 17.06 6.84 13.08
N ILE A 19 16.07 6.49 13.93
CA ILE A 19 14.76 6.06 13.45
C ILE A 19 14.00 7.23 12.78
N PRO A 20 13.95 8.45 13.36
CA PRO A 20 13.38 9.60 12.66
C PRO A 20 14.12 9.95 11.36
N LEU A 21 15.45 9.83 11.34
CA LEU A 21 16.25 10.04 10.13
C LEU A 21 15.88 9.02 9.04
N LEU A 22 15.81 7.73 9.38
CA LEU A 22 15.41 6.67 8.46
C LEU A 22 13.99 6.92 7.94
N LEU A 23 13.05 7.30 8.82
CA LEU A 23 11.69 7.64 8.41
C LEU A 23 11.67 8.81 7.42
N PHE A 24 12.43 9.88 7.70
CA PHE A 24 12.52 11.02 6.80
C PHE A 24 13.09 10.63 5.43
N ILE A 25 14.17 9.84 5.41
CA ILE A 25 14.81 9.39 4.17
C ILE A 25 13.90 8.45 3.38
N THR A 26 13.20 7.52 4.04
CA THR A 26 12.25 6.62 3.36
C THR A 26 11.05 7.38 2.78
N LEU A 27 10.54 8.40 3.48
CA LEU A 27 9.52 9.32 2.94
C LEU A 27 10.05 10.11 1.73
N PHE A 28 11.31 10.57 1.78
CA PHE A 28 11.97 11.27 0.66
C PHE A 28 12.14 10.39 -0.58
N MET A 29 12.41 9.09 -0.40
CA MET A 29 12.48 8.12 -1.51
C MET A 29 11.15 8.02 -2.28
N GLY A 30 10.02 8.28 -1.61
CA GLY A 30 8.70 8.47 -2.21
C GLY A 30 7.71 7.34 -1.93
N LYS A 31 6.48 7.48 -2.46
CA LYS A 31 5.39 6.52 -2.27
C LYS A 31 5.61 5.29 -3.18
N ARG A 32 5.95 4.15 -2.61
CA ARG A 32 5.86 2.83 -3.27
C ARG A 32 5.19 1.85 -2.31
N ALA A 33 4.27 1.04 -2.81
CA ALA A 33 3.63 0.02 -1.99
C ALA A 33 4.69 -1.00 -1.54
N ILE A 34 4.82 -1.22 -0.23
CA ILE A 34 5.82 -2.12 0.37
C ILE A 34 5.66 -3.57 -0.17
N GLY A 35 4.44 -3.97 -0.55
CA GLY A 35 4.13 -5.30 -1.08
C GLY A 35 4.46 -5.55 -2.55
N GLU A 36 4.85 -4.53 -3.32
CA GLU A 36 5.15 -4.66 -4.76
C GLU A 36 6.47 -3.99 -5.15
N LEU A 37 7.42 -3.96 -4.22
CA LEU A 37 8.71 -3.32 -4.46
C LEU A 37 9.50 -4.08 -5.54
N PRO A 38 9.97 -3.39 -6.59
CA PRO A 38 11.01 -3.90 -7.45
C PRO A 38 12.22 -4.39 -6.63
N ILE A 39 12.89 -5.43 -7.10
CA ILE A 39 14.02 -6.06 -6.40
C ILE A 39 15.12 -5.07 -5.98
N PHE A 40 15.37 -4.05 -6.81
CA PHE A 40 16.31 -2.98 -6.46
C PHE A 40 15.88 -2.20 -5.20
N ASP A 41 14.60 -1.82 -5.08
CA ASP A 41 14.14 -1.09 -3.89
C ASP A 41 14.15 -1.98 -2.65
N PHE A 42 13.80 -3.26 -2.81
CA PHE A 42 13.92 -4.24 -1.74
C PHE A 42 15.35 -4.34 -1.22
N LEU A 43 16.35 -4.41 -2.12
CA LEU A 43 17.77 -4.39 -1.75
C LEU A 43 18.12 -3.14 -0.94
N ILE A 44 17.66 -1.95 -1.36
CA ILE A 44 17.92 -0.70 -0.62
C ILE A 44 17.34 -0.74 0.79
N ILE A 45 16.12 -1.26 0.96
CA ILE A 45 15.51 -1.39 2.29
C ILE A 45 16.30 -2.36 3.17
N VAL A 46 16.75 -3.49 2.62
CA VAL A 46 17.58 -4.47 3.35
C VAL A 46 18.91 -3.83 3.79
N ILE A 47 19.57 -3.08 2.91
CA ILE A 47 20.83 -2.38 3.23
C ILE A 47 20.58 -1.33 4.32
N LEU A 48 19.53 -0.50 4.19
CA LEU A 48 19.19 0.51 5.20
C LEU A 48 18.92 -0.14 6.56
N GLY A 49 18.16 -1.23 6.58
CA GLY A 49 17.88 -2.00 7.80
C GLY A 49 19.15 -2.57 8.43
N ALA A 50 20.07 -3.11 7.62
CA ALA A 50 21.35 -3.63 8.11
C ALA A 50 22.25 -2.52 8.70
N VAL A 51 22.33 -1.37 8.01
CA VAL A 51 23.14 -0.21 8.46
C VAL A 51 22.58 0.37 9.76
N VAL A 52 21.26 0.54 9.86
CA VAL A 52 20.60 1.03 11.08
C VAL A 52 20.68 0.01 12.20
N GLY A 53 20.50 -1.27 11.90
CA GLY A 53 20.59 -2.36 12.87
C GLY A 53 21.98 -2.46 13.47
N ALA A 54 23.04 -2.37 12.65
CA ALA A 54 24.42 -2.36 13.12
C ALA A 54 24.68 -1.19 14.06
N ASP A 55 24.24 0.02 13.68
CA ASP A 55 24.41 1.22 14.49
C ASP A 55 23.70 1.17 15.84
N ILE A 56 22.51 0.59 15.91
CA ILE A 56 21.78 0.46 17.18
C ILE A 56 22.36 -0.68 18.02
N ALA A 57 22.74 -1.80 17.42
CA ALA A 57 23.12 -3.01 18.14
C ALA A 57 24.55 -2.96 18.69
N ASP A 58 25.47 -2.25 18.02
CA ASP A 58 26.88 -2.21 18.38
C ASP A 58 27.32 -0.79 18.80
N PRO A 59 27.52 -0.54 20.11
CA PRO A 59 28.01 0.74 20.63
C PRO A 59 29.36 1.19 20.04
N ASP A 60 30.20 0.26 19.58
CA ASP A 60 31.53 0.57 19.03
C ASP A 60 31.46 1.15 17.60
N ILE A 61 30.35 0.94 16.90
CA ILE A 61 30.12 1.55 15.59
C ILE A 61 29.96 3.07 15.74
N LYS A 62 30.64 3.83 14.89
CA LYS A 62 30.54 5.30 14.90
C LYS A 62 29.20 5.75 14.34
N HIS A 63 28.40 6.41 15.18
CA HIS A 63 27.04 6.85 14.84
C HIS A 63 26.94 7.81 13.65
N PHE A 64 27.82 8.81 13.59
CA PHE A 64 27.74 9.86 12.58
C PHE A 64 28.00 9.35 11.14
N PRO A 65 29.02 8.51 10.89
CA PRO A 65 29.16 7.81 9.61
C PRO A 65 27.93 7.01 9.18
N THR A 66 27.23 6.35 10.10
CA THR A 66 25.98 5.64 9.80
C THR A 66 24.91 6.59 9.25
N ALA A 67 24.73 7.75 9.89
CA ALA A 67 23.78 8.76 9.43
C ALA A 67 24.12 9.26 8.01
N ILE A 68 25.41 9.50 7.71
CA ILE A 68 25.88 9.87 6.36
C ILE A 68 25.58 8.74 5.37
N ALA A 69 25.79 7.48 5.74
CA ALA A 69 25.51 6.34 4.88
C ALA A 69 24.02 6.26 4.54
N ILE A 70 23.13 6.41 5.52
CA ILE A 70 21.66 6.41 5.30
C ILE A 70 21.25 7.52 4.32
N ILE A 71 21.74 8.74 4.53
CA ILE A 71 21.44 9.89 3.64
C ILE A 71 21.96 9.59 2.23
N SER A 72 23.18 9.09 2.12
CA SER A 72 23.82 8.78 0.84
C SER A 72 23.09 7.68 0.08
N ILE A 73 22.65 6.63 0.77
CA ILE A 73 21.83 5.55 0.20
C ILE A 73 20.49 6.09 -0.30
N GLY A 74 19.83 6.94 0.50
CA GLY A 74 18.57 7.58 0.11
C GLY A 74 18.70 8.47 -1.14
N ILE A 75 19.72 9.31 -1.18
CA ILE A 75 20.03 10.16 -2.35
C ILE A 75 20.34 9.28 -3.58
N PHE A 76 21.17 8.25 -3.40
CA PHE A 76 21.51 7.32 -4.47
C PHE A 76 20.26 6.63 -5.02
N GLN A 77 19.39 6.10 -4.16
CA GLN A 77 18.15 5.48 -4.60
C GLN A 77 17.27 6.47 -5.37
N ARG A 78 17.18 7.73 -4.93
CA ARG A 78 16.39 8.76 -5.60
C ARG A 78 16.94 9.08 -7.00
N ILE A 79 18.26 9.20 -7.14
CA ILE A 79 18.93 9.43 -8.43
C ILE A 79 18.63 8.27 -9.37
N ILE A 80 18.83 7.03 -8.90
CA ILE A 80 18.59 5.82 -9.69
C ILE A 80 17.11 5.70 -10.08
N ALA A 81 16.19 6.00 -9.16
CA ALA A 81 14.76 6.01 -9.44
C ALA A 81 14.38 7.02 -10.53
N ASN A 82 14.95 8.22 -10.50
CA ASN A 82 14.71 9.23 -11.53
C ASN A 82 15.31 8.82 -12.89
N TRP A 83 16.52 8.24 -12.89
CA TRP A 83 17.13 7.70 -14.10
C TRP A 83 16.35 6.52 -14.69
N LYS A 84 15.78 5.66 -13.84
CA LYS A 84 14.90 4.56 -14.24
C LYS A 84 13.70 5.08 -15.04
N ILE A 85 13.10 6.18 -14.61
CA ILE A 85 11.94 6.80 -15.25
C ILE A 85 12.34 7.49 -16.56
N SER A 86 13.45 8.23 -16.56
CA SER A 86 13.90 9.00 -17.73
C SER A 86 14.50 8.10 -18.83
N ASN A 87 15.15 6.99 -18.46
CA ASN A 87 15.85 6.10 -19.38
C ASN A 87 15.33 4.66 -19.30
N ARG A 88 14.55 4.25 -20.30
CA ARG A 88 14.00 2.90 -20.43
C ARG A 88 15.06 1.79 -20.38
N LYS A 89 16.29 2.02 -20.87
CA LYS A 89 17.36 1.01 -20.81
C LYS A 89 17.83 0.76 -19.38
N VAL A 90 17.97 1.81 -18.59
CA VAL A 90 18.29 1.72 -17.14
C VAL A 90 17.14 1.04 -16.41
N GLY A 91 15.89 1.39 -16.76
CA GLY A 91 14.69 0.70 -16.31
C GLY A 91 14.74 -0.82 -16.45
N ARG A 92 15.11 -1.30 -17.63
CA ARG A 92 15.22 -2.73 -17.97
C ARG A 92 16.41 -3.42 -17.32
N LEU A 93 17.49 -2.70 -17.03
CA LEU A 93 18.68 -3.26 -16.37
C LEU A 93 18.46 -3.49 -14.88
N LEU A 94 17.79 -2.54 -14.21
CA LEU A 94 17.61 -2.52 -12.76
C LEU A 94 16.35 -3.23 -12.29
N THR A 95 15.48 -3.64 -13.20
CA THR A 95 14.21 -4.28 -12.89
C THR A 95 13.96 -5.33 -13.95
N PHE A 96 13.52 -6.52 -13.53
CA PHE A 96 13.18 -7.58 -14.47
C PHE A 96 12.06 -7.11 -15.39
N GLU A 97 12.10 -7.51 -16.66
CA GLU A 97 10.97 -7.25 -17.55
C GLU A 97 9.84 -8.23 -17.24
N PRO A 98 8.58 -7.76 -17.26
CA PRO A 98 7.44 -8.67 -17.14
C PRO A 98 7.52 -9.72 -18.24
N THR A 99 7.39 -10.99 -17.86
CA THR A 99 7.58 -12.12 -18.77
C THR A 99 6.33 -12.97 -18.83
N VAL A 100 5.75 -13.10 -20.02
CA VAL A 100 4.64 -14.03 -20.27
C VAL A 100 5.15 -15.46 -20.07
N VAL A 101 4.51 -16.22 -19.19
CA VAL A 101 4.86 -17.62 -18.89
C VAL A 101 3.80 -18.60 -19.37
N ILE A 102 2.56 -18.17 -19.53
CA ILE A 102 1.45 -18.96 -20.09
C ILE A 102 0.72 -18.12 -21.12
N GLN A 103 0.43 -18.72 -22.27
CA GLN A 103 -0.44 -18.15 -23.31
C GLN A 103 -1.41 -19.23 -23.80
N ASN A 104 -2.71 -18.92 -23.82
CA ASN A 104 -3.81 -19.77 -24.27
C ASN A 104 -3.78 -21.16 -23.62
N GLY A 105 -3.56 -21.20 -22.30
CA GLY A 105 -3.45 -22.42 -21.50
C GLY A 105 -2.19 -23.26 -21.75
N LYS A 106 -1.17 -22.72 -22.43
CA LYS A 106 0.10 -23.41 -22.72
C LYS A 106 1.28 -22.70 -22.08
N PHE A 107 2.16 -23.47 -21.44
CA PHE A 107 3.41 -22.94 -20.90
C PHE A 107 4.40 -22.53 -21.99
N LEU A 108 5.02 -21.38 -21.81
CA LEU A 108 6.09 -20.87 -22.67
C LEU A 108 7.46 -21.29 -22.12
N ASN A 109 7.88 -22.53 -22.42
CA ASN A 109 9.11 -23.13 -21.89
C ASN A 109 10.37 -22.25 -22.05
N LYS A 110 10.54 -21.59 -23.20
CA LYS A 110 11.67 -20.68 -23.45
C LYS A 110 11.70 -19.53 -22.43
N ASN A 111 10.53 -18.99 -22.10
CA ASN A 111 10.41 -17.86 -21.18
C ASN A 111 10.66 -18.33 -19.75
N LEU A 112 10.09 -19.47 -19.34
CA LEU A 112 10.35 -20.09 -18.04
C LEU A 112 11.84 -20.33 -17.79
N LYS A 113 12.54 -20.91 -18.77
CA LYS A 113 14.00 -21.12 -18.71
C LYS A 113 14.77 -19.80 -18.59
N ARG A 114 14.35 -18.75 -19.31
CA ARG A 114 14.98 -17.42 -19.27
C ARG A 114 14.89 -16.80 -17.87
N ILE A 115 13.74 -16.93 -17.21
CA ILE A 115 13.53 -16.38 -15.86
C ILE A 115 13.85 -17.37 -14.73
N ARG A 116 14.24 -18.61 -15.06
CA ARG A 116 14.56 -19.70 -14.14
C ARG A 116 13.39 -20.12 -13.22
N TYR A 117 12.16 -20.08 -13.74
CA TYR A 117 10.98 -20.59 -13.03
C TYR A 117 10.72 -22.05 -13.42
N SER A 118 10.45 -22.90 -12.42
CA SER A 118 9.93 -24.24 -12.67
C SER A 118 8.43 -24.19 -12.98
N ILE A 119 7.93 -25.25 -13.61
CA ILE A 119 6.48 -25.43 -13.82
C ILE A 119 5.75 -25.45 -12.47
N ASP A 120 6.33 -26.12 -11.47
CA ASP A 120 5.75 -26.23 -10.12
C ASP A 120 5.57 -24.87 -9.45
N ASN A 121 6.54 -23.95 -9.61
CA ASN A 121 6.41 -22.59 -9.10
C ASN A 121 5.21 -21.88 -9.72
N VAL A 122 5.07 -21.94 -11.05
CA VAL A 122 3.95 -21.26 -11.72
C VAL A 122 2.61 -21.90 -11.37
N LEU A 123 2.54 -23.22 -11.26
CA LEU A 123 1.34 -23.92 -10.83
C LEU A 123 0.94 -23.55 -9.39
N GLN A 124 1.91 -23.40 -8.47
CA GLN A 124 1.65 -22.91 -7.12
C GLN A 124 1.06 -21.49 -7.15
N MET A 125 1.69 -20.59 -7.90
CA MET A 125 1.24 -19.20 -8.01
C MET A 125 -0.15 -19.08 -8.66
N LEU A 126 -0.49 -19.97 -9.60
CA LEU A 126 -1.85 -20.06 -10.15
C LEU A 126 -2.87 -20.42 -9.07
N ARG A 127 -2.55 -21.37 -8.19
CA ARG A 127 -3.43 -21.75 -7.07
C ARG A 127 -3.62 -20.61 -6.07
N GLU A 128 -2.57 -19.83 -5.79
CA GLU A 128 -2.67 -18.61 -4.98
C GLU A 128 -3.62 -17.57 -5.60
N LYS A 129 -3.85 -17.62 -6.91
CA LYS A 129 -4.84 -16.81 -7.65
C LYS A 129 -6.18 -17.52 -7.87
N ASN A 130 -6.46 -18.62 -7.17
CA ASN A 130 -7.65 -19.45 -7.33
C ASN A 130 -7.82 -19.95 -8.78
N VAL A 131 -6.72 -20.39 -9.40
CA VAL A 131 -6.70 -21.07 -10.70
C VAL A 131 -6.08 -22.44 -10.51
N PHE A 132 -6.90 -23.48 -10.61
CA PHE A 132 -6.48 -24.87 -10.44
C PHE A 132 -6.31 -25.61 -11.78
N ASP A 133 -6.89 -25.06 -12.85
CA ASP A 133 -6.77 -25.60 -14.21
C ASP A 133 -6.13 -24.55 -15.13
N ILE A 134 -4.99 -24.92 -15.74
CA ILE A 134 -4.27 -24.07 -16.67
C ILE A 134 -5.07 -23.76 -17.93
N THR A 135 -6.01 -24.62 -18.33
CA THR A 135 -6.83 -24.40 -19.53
C THR A 135 -7.75 -23.18 -19.38
N GLU A 136 -7.99 -22.71 -18.16
CA GLU A 136 -8.74 -21.48 -17.86
C GLU A 136 -7.92 -20.21 -18.09
N VAL A 137 -6.60 -20.31 -18.22
CA VAL A 137 -5.69 -19.18 -18.35
C VAL A 137 -5.60 -18.75 -19.82
N GLU A 138 -5.90 -17.48 -20.10
CA GLU A 138 -5.60 -16.87 -21.39
C GLU A 138 -4.15 -16.39 -21.42
N THR A 139 -3.74 -15.61 -20.42
CA THR A 139 -2.37 -15.11 -20.31
C THR A 139 -1.94 -15.09 -18.85
N ALA A 140 -0.74 -15.55 -18.55
CA ALA A 140 -0.12 -15.33 -17.24
C ALA A 140 1.27 -14.71 -17.39
N ILE A 141 1.55 -13.71 -16.56
CA ILE A 141 2.76 -12.89 -16.61
C ILE A 141 3.42 -12.92 -15.25
N ILE A 142 4.72 -13.21 -15.22
CA ILE A 142 5.56 -12.98 -14.04
C ILE A 142 6.01 -11.52 -14.08
N GLU A 143 5.59 -10.77 -13.07
CA GLU A 143 5.89 -9.37 -12.87
C GLU A 143 7.31 -9.16 -12.32
N PRO A 144 7.86 -7.93 -12.37
CA PRO A 144 9.23 -7.68 -11.94
C PRO A 144 9.53 -7.90 -10.45
N ASN A 145 8.48 -7.83 -9.62
CA ASN A 145 8.53 -8.16 -8.19
C ASN A 145 8.41 -9.68 -7.94
N GLY A 146 8.30 -10.49 -9.01
CA GLY A 146 8.13 -11.94 -8.94
C GLY A 146 6.68 -12.40 -8.78
N ALA A 147 5.70 -11.49 -8.70
CA ALA A 147 4.29 -11.87 -8.59
C ALA A 147 3.74 -12.42 -9.92
N LEU A 148 2.72 -13.29 -9.84
CA LEU A 148 1.99 -13.77 -11.01
C LEU A 148 0.73 -12.95 -11.22
N SER A 149 0.61 -12.33 -12.39
CA SER A 149 -0.63 -11.75 -12.92
C SER A 149 -1.30 -12.79 -13.83
N VAL A 150 -2.62 -12.98 -13.67
CA VAL A 150 -3.37 -14.01 -14.42
C VAL A 150 -4.60 -13.39 -15.06
N LEU A 151 -4.68 -13.47 -16.38
CA LEU A 151 -5.87 -13.23 -17.17
C LEU A 151 -6.54 -14.58 -17.47
N LYS A 152 -7.74 -14.79 -16.93
CA LYS A 152 -8.57 -15.95 -17.27
C LYS A 152 -9.23 -15.76 -18.64
N LYS A 153 -9.63 -16.85 -19.28
CA LYS A 153 -10.45 -16.82 -20.51
C LYS A 153 -11.80 -16.16 -20.27
N THR A 154 -12.36 -15.56 -21.31
CA THR A 154 -13.60 -14.78 -21.23
C THR A 154 -14.75 -15.54 -20.57
N GLN A 155 -14.91 -16.83 -20.91
CA GLN A 155 -16.00 -17.67 -20.38
C GLN A 155 -15.86 -17.99 -18.89
N LYS A 156 -14.72 -17.66 -18.27
CA LYS A 156 -14.41 -17.89 -16.86
C LYS A 156 -14.41 -16.60 -16.04
N HIS A 157 -14.71 -15.45 -16.65
CA HIS A 157 -14.93 -14.21 -15.91
C HIS A 157 -16.26 -14.25 -15.14
N PRO A 158 -16.33 -13.62 -13.96
CA PRO A 158 -17.62 -13.37 -13.33
C PRO A 158 -18.46 -12.47 -14.23
N VAL A 159 -19.76 -12.76 -14.32
CA VAL A 159 -20.71 -11.94 -15.08
C VAL A 159 -20.77 -10.54 -14.47
N THR A 160 -20.58 -9.53 -15.30
CA THR A 160 -20.69 -8.12 -14.90
C THR A 160 -22.12 -7.61 -15.12
N LEU A 161 -22.45 -6.46 -14.54
CA LEU A 161 -23.75 -5.81 -14.80
C LEU A 161 -23.91 -5.43 -16.28
N GLU A 162 -22.81 -5.09 -16.95
CA GLU A 162 -22.77 -4.76 -18.36
C GLU A 162 -23.10 -5.97 -19.24
N ASP A 163 -22.58 -7.16 -18.90
CA ASP A 163 -22.91 -8.41 -19.60
C ASP A 163 -24.42 -8.75 -19.53
N MET A 164 -25.08 -8.32 -18.44
CA MET A 164 -26.53 -8.48 -18.25
C MET A 164 -27.36 -7.32 -18.80
N ASN A 165 -26.73 -6.31 -19.41
CA ASN A 165 -27.36 -5.08 -19.88
C ASN A 165 -28.15 -4.36 -18.76
N ILE A 166 -27.65 -4.43 -17.51
CA ILE A 166 -28.26 -3.77 -16.35
C ILE A 166 -27.62 -2.39 -16.19
N LEU A 167 -28.39 -1.34 -16.45
CA LEU A 167 -28.01 0.03 -16.15
C LEU A 167 -28.15 0.30 -14.65
N LYS A 168 -27.02 0.36 -13.93
CA LYS A 168 -27.00 0.80 -12.53
C LYS A 168 -26.63 2.28 -12.47
N ALA A 169 -27.32 3.04 -11.62
CA ALA A 169 -26.90 4.40 -11.28
C ALA A 169 -25.45 4.37 -10.78
N THR A 170 -24.63 5.33 -11.22
CA THR A 170 -23.20 5.43 -10.91
C THR A 170 -22.91 5.18 -9.43
N SER A 171 -21.90 4.34 -9.15
CA SER A 171 -21.42 4.13 -7.79
C SER A 171 -20.91 5.46 -7.24
N THR A 172 -21.56 5.97 -6.22
CA THR A 172 -21.12 7.19 -5.55
C THR A 172 -20.17 6.82 -4.43
N ILE A 173 -18.96 7.35 -4.48
CA ILE A 173 -18.08 7.33 -3.32
C ILE A 173 -18.65 8.28 -2.26
N SER A 174 -18.56 7.89 -1.00
CA SER A 174 -18.83 8.76 0.14
C SER A 174 -17.53 9.44 0.57
N PHE A 175 -17.59 10.74 0.80
CA PHE A 175 -16.47 11.53 1.29
C PHE A 175 -16.65 11.82 2.76
N PRO A 176 -15.62 11.62 3.60
CA PRO A 176 -15.69 11.99 5.00
C PRO A 176 -15.76 13.51 5.13
N ILE A 177 -16.72 13.99 5.90
CA ILE A 177 -16.93 15.42 6.19
C ILE A 177 -16.78 15.74 7.67
N ILE A 178 -16.95 14.75 8.56
CA ILE A 178 -16.63 14.86 9.97
C ILE A 178 -15.83 13.62 10.38
N ILE A 179 -14.68 13.82 11.01
CA ILE A 179 -13.88 12.76 11.63
C ILE A 179 -13.56 13.18 13.06
N GLU A 180 -13.98 12.36 14.03
CA GLU A 180 -13.79 12.54 15.47
C GLU A 180 -14.32 13.88 16.03
N GLY A 181 -15.32 14.44 15.37
CA GLY A 181 -15.92 15.74 15.70
C GLY A 181 -15.26 16.94 15.03
N THR A 182 -14.30 16.70 14.13
CA THR A 182 -13.63 17.73 13.32
C THR A 182 -14.25 17.79 11.93
N MET A 183 -14.73 18.95 11.51
CA MET A 183 -15.38 19.15 10.22
C MET A 183 -14.37 19.52 9.13
N TYR A 184 -14.54 18.94 7.93
CA TYR A 184 -13.69 19.14 6.76
C TYR A 184 -14.43 19.94 5.68
N SER A 185 -14.44 21.27 5.83
CA SER A 185 -15.21 22.18 4.97
C SER A 185 -14.76 22.18 3.51
N SER A 186 -13.52 21.78 3.21
CA SER A 186 -13.05 21.63 1.83
C SER A 186 -13.87 20.61 1.04
N VAL A 187 -14.26 19.50 1.68
CA VAL A 187 -15.06 18.43 1.06
C VAL A 187 -16.48 18.91 0.77
N LEU A 188 -17.06 19.72 1.66
CA LEU A 188 -18.38 20.33 1.45
C LEU A 188 -18.35 21.28 0.26
N LYS A 189 -17.33 22.15 0.19
CA LYS A 189 -17.14 23.08 -0.94
C LYS A 189 -17.02 22.37 -2.28
N ASP A 190 -16.25 21.28 -2.34
CA ASP A 190 -16.10 20.48 -3.57
C ASP A 190 -17.43 19.82 -4.03
N LEU A 191 -18.38 19.65 -3.11
CA LEU A 191 -19.72 19.14 -3.39
C LEU A 191 -20.76 20.27 -3.59
N ASN A 192 -20.33 21.53 -3.64
CA ASN A 192 -21.19 22.72 -3.66
C ASN A 192 -22.17 22.78 -2.48
N LEU A 193 -21.71 22.32 -1.30
CA LEU A 193 -22.43 22.38 -0.03
C LEU A 193 -21.70 23.31 0.92
N ASP A 194 -22.45 23.85 1.89
CA ASP A 194 -21.91 24.71 2.94
C ASP A 194 -22.06 24.06 4.33
N GLU A 195 -21.41 24.68 5.31
CA GLU A 195 -21.46 24.23 6.70
C GLU A 195 -22.87 24.35 7.29
N THR A 196 -23.67 25.32 6.81
CA THR A 196 -25.04 25.51 7.28
C THR A 196 -25.96 24.37 6.87
N TRP A 197 -25.80 23.85 5.65
CA TRP A 197 -26.49 22.67 5.17
C TRP A 197 -26.16 21.46 6.03
N LEU A 198 -24.88 21.27 6.35
CA LEU A 198 -24.46 20.15 7.20
C LEU A 198 -25.05 20.25 8.60
N GLN A 199 -25.00 21.43 9.22
CA GLN A 199 -25.60 21.65 10.54
C GLN A 199 -27.10 21.35 10.54
N GLN A 200 -27.84 21.78 9.51
CA GLN A 200 -29.27 21.48 9.37
C GLN A 200 -29.52 19.97 9.27
N GLN A 201 -28.71 19.24 8.50
CA GLN A 201 -28.83 17.78 8.36
C GLN A 201 -28.50 17.04 9.66
N LEU A 202 -27.48 17.48 10.40
CA LEU A 202 -27.15 16.92 11.71
C LEU A 202 -28.30 17.09 12.70
N VAL A 203 -28.87 18.30 12.77
CA VAL A 203 -30.02 18.59 13.65
C VAL A 203 -31.25 17.78 13.26
N HIS A 204 -31.52 17.62 11.96
CA HIS A 204 -32.61 16.78 11.47
C HIS A 204 -32.46 15.30 11.88
N GLN A 205 -31.23 14.82 12.05
CA GLN A 205 -30.94 13.48 12.58
C GLN A 205 -30.78 13.45 14.11
N GLY A 206 -31.18 14.51 14.81
CA GLY A 206 -31.15 14.60 16.28
C GLY A 206 -29.77 14.91 16.88
N VAL A 207 -28.81 15.31 16.05
CA VAL A 207 -27.43 15.60 16.47
C VAL A 207 -27.23 17.12 16.58
N SER A 208 -27.19 17.63 17.80
CA SER A 208 -27.04 19.06 18.07
C SER A 208 -25.59 19.52 18.24
N ASP A 209 -24.67 18.60 18.52
CA ASP A 209 -23.26 18.91 18.77
C ASP A 209 -22.38 18.06 17.85
N ILE A 210 -21.60 18.74 17.00
CA ILE A 210 -20.69 18.12 16.05
C ILE A 210 -19.62 17.27 16.76
N LYS A 211 -19.26 17.61 18.02
CA LYS A 211 -18.26 16.86 18.80
C LYS A 211 -18.72 15.46 19.18
N LYS A 212 -20.04 15.20 19.14
CA LYS A 212 -20.62 13.87 19.37
C LYS A 212 -20.55 12.98 18.14
N VAL A 213 -20.33 13.56 16.96
CA VAL A 213 -20.16 12.81 15.71
C VAL A 213 -18.77 12.17 15.72
N PHE A 214 -18.72 10.85 15.73
CA PHE A 214 -17.48 10.11 15.56
C PHE A 214 -17.07 10.10 14.09
N PHE A 215 -18.03 9.87 13.20
CA PHE A 215 -17.82 9.86 11.76
C PHE A 215 -19.05 10.39 11.04
N ALA A 216 -18.86 11.23 10.03
CA ALA A 216 -19.90 11.50 9.04
C ALA A 216 -19.31 11.53 7.64
N SER A 217 -20.07 10.97 6.70
CA SER A 217 -19.71 10.98 5.29
C SER A 217 -20.90 11.32 4.42
N ILE A 218 -20.62 11.92 3.26
CA ILE A 218 -21.62 12.30 2.29
C ILE A 218 -21.25 11.78 0.91
N ASN A 219 -22.21 11.22 0.20
CA ASN A 219 -22.00 10.80 -1.19
C ASN A 219 -22.47 11.88 -2.17
N ARG A 220 -22.16 11.72 -3.45
CA ARG A 220 -22.57 12.67 -4.52
C ARG A 220 -24.09 12.77 -4.75
N LYS A 221 -24.90 11.96 -4.06
CA LYS A 221 -26.38 12.08 -4.03
C LYS A 221 -26.85 12.85 -2.79
N ASN A 222 -25.94 13.52 -2.09
CA ASN A 222 -26.18 14.23 -0.83
C ASN A 222 -26.77 13.35 0.28
N GLN A 223 -26.51 12.03 0.24
CA GLN A 223 -26.91 11.13 1.31
C GLN A 223 -25.87 11.19 2.41
N LEU A 224 -26.30 11.69 3.58
CA LEU A 224 -25.49 11.82 4.78
C LEU A 224 -25.58 10.53 5.60
N HIS A 225 -24.43 9.94 5.91
CA HIS A 225 -24.29 8.86 6.88
C HIS A 225 -23.53 9.38 8.10
N ILE A 226 -24.04 9.10 9.30
CA ILE A 226 -23.48 9.55 10.59
C ILE A 226 -23.31 8.33 11.50
N SER A 227 -22.19 8.29 12.22
CA SER A 227 -22.00 7.45 13.41
C SER A 227 -21.55 8.33 14.57
N LEU A 228 -22.15 8.10 15.73
CA LEU A 228 -21.92 8.87 16.95
C LEU A 228 -20.89 8.18 17.84
N LYS A 229 -20.25 8.94 18.74
CA LYS A 229 -19.29 8.39 19.71
C LYS A 229 -19.96 7.39 20.65
N ASP A 230 -21.17 7.70 21.11
CA ASP A 230 -21.93 6.88 22.04
C ASP A 230 -23.24 6.42 21.39
N GLU A 231 -23.16 5.33 20.63
CA GLU A 231 -24.29 4.80 19.88
C GLU A 231 -25.07 3.77 20.72
N ASN A 232 -26.02 4.27 21.52
CA ASN A 232 -26.73 3.48 22.53
C ASN A 232 -27.65 2.37 21.97
N ASN A 233 -27.85 2.31 20.65
CA ASN A 233 -28.77 1.37 20.00
C ASN A 233 -28.06 0.26 19.21
N ILE A 234 -26.73 0.16 19.27
CA ILE A 234 -26.00 -0.92 18.57
C ILE A 234 -25.86 -2.13 19.50
N THR A 235 -26.53 -3.21 19.13
CA THR A 235 -26.31 -4.52 19.76
C THR A 235 -25.28 -5.30 18.94
N VAL A 236 -24.09 -5.48 19.51
CA VAL A 236 -23.05 -6.31 18.89
C VAL A 236 -23.18 -7.74 19.44
N PRO A 237 -23.48 -8.75 18.60
CA PRO A 237 -23.49 -10.13 19.07
C PRO A 237 -22.08 -10.55 19.51
N PRO A 238 -21.93 -11.36 20.58
CA PRO A 238 -20.62 -11.80 21.03
C PRO A 238 -19.96 -12.67 19.96
N ILE A 239 -18.82 -12.22 19.44
CA ILE A 239 -17.95 -13.05 18.61
C ILE A 239 -17.11 -13.89 19.57
N LYS A 240 -17.46 -15.17 19.71
CA LYS A 240 -16.65 -16.13 20.47
C LYS A 240 -15.49 -16.60 19.59
N HIS A 241 -14.30 -16.67 20.18
CA HIS A 241 -13.14 -17.34 19.60
C HIS A 241 -13.41 -18.82 19.37
#